data_AF-A0A1I4A741-F1
#
_entry.id   AF-A0A1I4A741-F1
#
_cell.length_a   1.000
_cell.length_b   1.000
_cell.length_c   1.000
_cell.angle_alpha   90.00
_cell.angle_beta   90.00
_cell.angle_gamma   90.00
#
_symmetry.space_group_name_H-M   'P 1'
#
loop_
_entity.id
_entity.type
_entity.pdbx_description
1 polymer ?
#
loop_
_entity_poly.entity_id
_entity_poly.type
_entity_poly.pdbx_seq_one_letter_code
_entity_poly.pdbx_strand_id
1 'polypeptide(L)'
;MSRETEKSMVVLARHRLKWLKVALAGRNADLNLVQNTFHQLTGLTSLRFVQDNGLSDETIRELAIIDNLATLNVQQQHPEVLDKLSKEAQELSKYLDMPARDLLDLLFKHGARFHNQDAISVALHRGLISDIHHEAEAYARLQARECRGEV
;
A
#
# COMPACT_ATOMS: atom_id res chain seq x y z
N MET A 1 -9.34 -20.46 -8.98
CA MET A 1 -9.72 -20.53 -7.55
C MET A 1 -11.19 -20.12 -7.40
N SER A 2 -11.88 -20.43 -6.28
CA SER A 2 -13.26 -19.93 -6.10
C SER A 2 -13.24 -18.44 -5.71
N ARG A 3 -14.24 -17.67 -6.15
CA ARG A 3 -14.38 -16.24 -5.77
C ARG A 3 -14.47 -16.03 -4.26
N GLU A 4 -14.97 -17.02 -3.52
CA GLU A 4 -15.06 -16.97 -2.07
C GLU A 4 -13.69 -17.10 -1.40
N THR A 5 -12.81 -17.95 -1.94
CA THR A 5 -11.42 -18.08 -1.48
C THR A 5 -10.65 -16.80 -1.74
N GLU A 6 -10.82 -16.18 -2.92
CA GLU A 6 -10.17 -14.89 -3.26
C GLU A 6 -10.57 -13.78 -2.27
N LYS A 7 -11.88 -13.63 -2.02
CA LYS A 7 -12.38 -12.65 -1.04
C LYS A 7 -11.84 -12.92 0.36
N SER A 8 -11.81 -14.18 0.78
CA SER A 8 -11.28 -14.57 2.09
C SER A 8 -9.80 -14.24 2.24
N MET A 9 -9.01 -14.46 1.17
CA MET A 9 -7.59 -14.10 1.14
C MET A 9 -7.38 -12.59 1.25
N VAL A 10 -8.13 -11.79 0.48
CA VAL A 10 -8.08 -10.33 0.56
C VAL A 10 -8.46 -9.83 1.96
N VAL A 11 -9.54 -10.37 2.54
CA VAL A 11 -9.97 -10.01 3.90
C VAL A 11 -8.87 -10.33 4.93
N LEU A 12 -8.26 -11.51 4.83
CA LEU A 12 -7.17 -11.91 5.70
C LEU A 12 -5.95 -10.99 5.54
N ALA A 13 -5.57 -10.65 4.30
CA ALA A 13 -4.49 -9.73 3.99
C ALA A 13 -4.73 -8.34 4.59
N ARG A 14 -5.94 -7.79 4.43
CA ARG A 14 -6.35 -6.49 5.01
C ARG A 14 -6.32 -6.52 6.54
N HIS A 15 -6.78 -7.62 7.13
CA HIS A 15 -6.70 -7.80 8.57
C HIS A 15 -5.24 -7.80 9.04
N ARG A 16 -4.36 -8.57 8.40
CA ARG A 16 -2.92 -8.59 8.73
C ARG A 16 -2.25 -7.24 8.56
N LEU A 17 -2.59 -6.48 7.53
CA LEU A 17 -2.12 -5.10 7.37
C LEU A 17 -2.58 -4.19 8.52
N LYS A 18 -3.81 -4.33 8.99
CA LYS A 18 -4.32 -3.59 10.16
C LYS A 18 -3.55 -3.98 11.42
N TRP A 19 -3.29 -5.27 11.63
CA TRP A 19 -2.48 -5.75 12.74
C TRP A 19 -1.04 -5.23 12.68
N LEU A 20 -0.43 -5.20 11.49
CA LEU A 20 0.89 -4.62 11.30
C LEU A 20 0.92 -3.15 11.72
N LYS A 21 -0.07 -2.34 11.30
CA LYS A 21 -0.18 -0.95 11.73
C LYS A 21 -0.29 -0.79 13.26
N VAL A 22 -0.98 -1.72 13.93
CA VAL A 22 -1.08 -1.72 15.39
C VAL A 22 0.24 -2.14 16.03
N ALA A 23 0.92 -3.16 15.50
CA ALA A 23 2.22 -3.61 16.00
C ALA A 23 3.31 -2.55 15.86
N LEU A 24 3.24 -1.74 14.79
CA LEU A 24 4.12 -0.60 14.56
C LEU A 24 3.79 0.58 15.50
N ALA A 25 2.56 0.69 16.02
CA ALA A 25 2.13 1.83 16.82
C ALA A 25 2.76 1.82 18.24
N GLY A 26 3.84 2.58 18.41
CA GLY A 26 4.43 2.88 19.72
C GLY A 26 5.95 2.94 19.68
N ARG A 27 6.57 3.76 20.55
CA ARG A 27 8.04 3.92 20.60
C ARG A 27 8.81 2.64 20.98
N ASN A 28 8.12 1.64 21.52
CA ASN A 28 8.66 0.34 21.94
C ASN A 28 7.99 -0.81 21.18
N ALA A 29 7.70 -0.64 19.89
CA ALA A 29 7.18 -1.73 19.08
C ALA A 29 8.10 -2.96 19.19
N ASP A 30 7.52 -4.13 19.43
CA ASP A 30 8.28 -5.37 19.44
C ASP A 30 8.69 -5.70 18.00
N LEU A 31 9.96 -5.46 17.68
CA LEU A 31 10.50 -5.69 16.34
C LEU A 31 10.32 -7.14 15.88
N ASN A 32 10.34 -8.12 16.78
CA ASN A 32 10.07 -9.52 16.42
C ASN A 32 8.61 -9.70 16.00
N LEU A 33 7.68 -9.08 16.72
CA LEU A 33 6.25 -9.11 16.37
C LEU A 33 6.00 -8.40 15.03
N VAL A 34 6.62 -7.25 14.81
CA VAL A 34 6.54 -6.48 13.56
C VAL A 34 7.06 -7.33 12.40
N GLN A 35 8.27 -7.89 12.53
CA GLN A 35 8.90 -8.71 11.50
C GLN A 35 8.08 -9.96 11.19
N ASN A 36 7.58 -10.67 12.21
CA ASN A 36 6.72 -11.83 12.03
C ASN A 36 5.41 -11.48 11.32
N THR A 37 4.77 -10.38 11.70
CA THR A 37 3.51 -9.94 11.09
C THR A 37 3.74 -9.51 9.63
N PHE A 38 4.85 -8.81 9.38
CA PHE A 38 5.26 -8.40 8.03
C PHE A 38 5.52 -9.63 7.14
N HIS A 39 6.32 -10.61 7.58
CA HIS A 39 6.58 -11.83 6.81
C HIS A 39 5.33 -12.68 6.54
N GLN A 40 4.39 -12.76 7.49
CA GLN A 40 3.12 -13.45 7.26
C GLN A 40 2.28 -12.76 6.18
N LEU A 41 2.30 -11.42 6.16
CA LEU A 41 1.58 -10.63 5.16
C LEU A 41 2.24 -10.75 3.78
N THR A 42 3.56 -10.57 3.70
CA THR A 42 4.30 -10.67 2.43
C THR A 42 4.28 -12.09 1.87
N GLY A 43 4.30 -13.12 2.73
CA GLY A 43 4.13 -14.51 2.31
C GLY A 43 2.75 -14.77 1.70
N LEU A 44 1.69 -14.16 2.24
CA LEU A 44 0.34 -14.26 1.70
C LEU A 44 0.18 -13.51 0.38
N THR A 45 0.71 -12.30 0.28
CA THR A 45 0.63 -11.49 -0.95
C THR A 45 1.51 -12.05 -2.06
N SER A 46 2.58 -12.78 -1.73
CA SER A 46 3.47 -13.46 -2.68
C SER A 46 2.77 -14.54 -3.52
N LEU A 47 1.59 -15.02 -3.11
CA LEU A 47 0.78 -15.96 -3.90
C LEU A 47 0.44 -15.41 -5.30
N ARG A 48 0.45 -14.09 -5.47
CA ARG A 48 0.28 -13.42 -6.78
C ARG A 48 1.37 -13.76 -7.80
N PHE A 49 2.56 -14.18 -7.34
CA PHE A 49 3.71 -14.52 -8.19
C PHE A 49 3.78 -16.00 -8.54
N VAL A 50 2.98 -16.84 -7.90
CA VAL A 50 2.93 -18.29 -8.18
C VAL A 50 2.24 -18.51 -9.53
N GLN A 51 2.87 -19.26 -10.43
CA GLN A 51 2.26 -19.66 -11.70
C GLN A 51 0.98 -20.46 -11.45
N ASP A 52 -0.05 -20.25 -12.27
CA ASP A 52 -1.36 -20.92 -12.17
C ASP A 52 -2.06 -20.76 -10.81
N ASN A 53 -1.82 -19.63 -10.11
CA ASN A 53 -2.49 -19.32 -8.84
C ASN A 53 -4.02 -19.20 -8.93
N GLY A 54 -4.57 -19.10 -10.15
CA GLY A 54 -6.01 -19.04 -10.41
C GLY A 54 -6.69 -17.83 -9.78
N LEU A 55 -5.92 -16.77 -9.53
CA LEU A 55 -6.37 -15.46 -9.04
C LEU A 55 -6.82 -14.60 -10.21
N SER A 56 -7.89 -13.86 -9.98
CA SER A 56 -8.34 -12.76 -10.83
C SER A 56 -7.38 -11.58 -10.77
N ASP A 57 -7.30 -10.82 -11.86
CA ASP A 57 -6.47 -9.61 -11.92
C ASP A 57 -6.86 -8.60 -10.83
N GLU A 58 -8.14 -8.53 -10.46
CA GLU A 58 -8.62 -7.68 -9.36
C GLU A 58 -7.98 -8.08 -8.04
N THR A 59 -7.97 -9.38 -7.72
CA THR A 59 -7.35 -9.92 -6.50
C THR A 59 -5.83 -9.69 -6.51
N ILE A 60 -5.17 -9.89 -7.66
CA ILE A 60 -3.74 -9.63 -7.81
C ILE A 60 -3.41 -8.16 -7.52
N ARG A 61 -4.20 -7.24 -8.08
CA ARG A 61 -4.04 -5.79 -7.85
C ARG A 61 -4.26 -5.42 -6.38
N GLU A 62 -5.30 -5.96 -5.75
CA GLU A 62 -5.58 -5.75 -4.32
C GLU A 62 -4.41 -6.22 -3.45
N LEU A 63 -3.90 -7.42 -3.69
CA LEU A 63 -2.77 -7.98 -2.94
C LEU A 63 -1.48 -7.19 -3.14
N ALA A 64 -1.24 -6.66 -4.35
CA ALA A 64 -0.12 -5.75 -4.61
C ALA A 64 -0.23 -4.46 -3.79
N ILE A 65 -1.41 -3.84 -3.74
CA ILE A 65 -1.62 -2.63 -2.94
C ILE A 65 -1.40 -2.91 -1.44
N ILE A 66 -1.91 -4.03 -0.92
CA ILE A 66 -1.75 -4.40 0.49
C ILE A 66 -0.29 -4.59 0.86
N ASP A 67 0.48 -5.25 0.00
CA ASP A 67 1.91 -5.51 0.17
C ASP A 67 2.72 -4.21 0.17
N ASN A 68 2.48 -3.34 -0.81
CA ASN A 68 3.11 -2.04 -0.89
C ASN A 68 2.81 -1.19 0.35
N LEU A 69 1.56 -1.18 0.82
CA LEU A 69 1.21 -0.49 2.06
C LEU A 69 1.91 -1.08 3.29
N ALA A 70 2.13 -2.39 3.33
CA ALA A 70 2.89 -3.03 4.41
C ALA A 70 4.33 -2.52 4.42
N THR A 71 4.99 -2.55 3.26
CA THR A 71 6.36 -2.06 3.06
C THR A 71 6.48 -0.60 3.45
N LEU A 72 5.57 0.26 2.99
CA LEU A 72 5.57 1.69 3.31
C LEU A 72 5.41 1.96 4.82
N ASN A 73 4.51 1.24 5.51
CA ASN A 73 4.31 1.45 6.96
C ASN A 73 5.54 1.02 7.76
N VAL A 74 6.16 -0.11 7.40
CA VAL A 74 7.40 -0.57 8.07
C VAL A 74 8.54 0.39 7.76
N GLN A 75 8.73 0.80 6.51
CA GLN A 75 9.77 1.74 6.10
C GLN A 75 9.69 3.08 6.87
N GLN A 76 8.47 3.57 7.12
CA GLN A 76 8.27 4.83 7.81
C GLN A 76 8.63 4.77 9.31
N GLN A 77 8.41 3.63 9.97
CA GLN A 77 8.52 3.53 11.44
C GLN A 77 9.72 2.71 11.91
N HIS A 78 10.01 1.62 11.22
CA HIS A 78 11.06 0.65 11.57
C HIS A 78 11.78 0.16 10.30
N PRO A 79 12.51 1.03 9.58
CA PRO A 79 13.22 0.66 8.35
C PRO A 79 14.23 -0.47 8.57
N GLU A 80 14.74 -0.66 9.79
CA GLU A 80 15.62 -1.77 10.18
C GLU A 80 15.02 -3.17 10.01
N VAL A 81 13.68 -3.27 9.94
CA VAL A 81 12.98 -4.54 9.71
C VAL A 81 12.99 -4.92 8.22
N LEU A 82 13.15 -3.94 7.33
CA LEU A 82 13.30 -4.18 5.90
C LEU A 82 14.75 -4.56 5.61
N ASP A 83 15.04 -5.85 5.71
CA ASP A 83 16.34 -6.40 5.35
C ASP A 83 16.63 -6.11 3.87
N LYS A 84 17.57 -5.18 3.61
CA LYS A 84 17.99 -4.65 2.30
C LYS A 84 16.82 -4.36 1.34
N LEU A 85 16.37 -3.09 1.30
CA LEU A 85 15.51 -2.48 0.27
C LEU A 85 15.34 -3.36 -0.97
N SER A 86 14.28 -4.17 -0.98
CA SER A 86 13.95 -4.97 -2.16
C SER A 86 13.64 -4.00 -3.32
N LYS A 87 13.77 -4.45 -4.57
CA LYS A 87 13.56 -3.60 -5.76
C LYS A 87 12.20 -2.88 -5.72
N GLU A 88 11.22 -3.51 -5.09
CA GLU A 88 9.87 -3.01 -4.88
C GLU A 88 9.85 -1.73 -4.01
N ALA A 89 10.70 -1.63 -3.00
CA ALA A 89 10.82 -0.40 -2.20
C ALA A 89 11.44 0.76 -2.99
N GLN A 90 12.31 0.47 -3.97
CA GLN A 90 12.88 1.49 -4.87
C GLN A 90 11.85 2.04 -5.86
N GLU A 91 10.94 1.19 -6.36
CA GLU A 91 9.86 1.67 -7.24
C GLU A 91 8.87 2.58 -6.48
N LEU A 92 8.63 2.28 -5.19
CA LEU A 92 7.77 3.11 -4.33
C LEU A 92 8.41 4.47 -4.00
N SER A 93 9.73 4.55 -3.85
CA SER A 93 10.41 5.81 -3.48
C SER A 93 10.19 6.90 -4.54
N LYS A 94 10.15 6.54 -5.82
CA LYS A 94 9.84 7.46 -6.92
C LYS A 94 8.52 8.22 -6.71
N TYR A 95 7.48 7.55 -6.20
CA TYR A 95 6.18 8.19 -5.96
C TYR A 95 6.11 8.89 -4.61
N LEU A 96 6.93 8.47 -3.63
CA LEU A 96 7.05 9.17 -2.34
C LEU A 96 7.65 10.56 -2.53
N ASP A 97 8.68 10.67 -3.37
CA ASP A 97 9.36 11.94 -3.69
C ASP A 97 8.56 12.85 -4.65
N MET A 98 7.53 12.30 -5.30
CA MET A 98 6.69 13.05 -6.24
C MET A 98 5.79 14.07 -5.52
N PRO A 99 5.60 15.30 -6.04
CA PRO A 99 4.65 16.25 -5.49
C PRO A 99 3.23 15.67 -5.40
N ALA A 100 2.48 16.04 -4.36
CA ALA A 100 1.15 15.47 -4.12
C ALA A 100 0.17 15.74 -5.28
N ARG A 101 0.24 16.94 -5.89
CA ARG A 101 -0.57 17.29 -7.06
C ARG A 101 -0.19 16.44 -8.28
N ASP A 102 1.09 16.27 -8.55
CA ASP A 102 1.58 15.46 -9.68
C ASP A 102 1.20 14.00 -9.53
N LEU A 103 1.24 13.47 -8.30
CA LEU A 103 0.80 12.10 -8.01
C LEU A 103 -0.72 11.92 -8.23
N LEU A 104 -1.54 12.90 -7.86
CA LEU A 104 -2.98 12.86 -8.15
C LEU A 104 -3.26 12.99 -9.65
N ASP A 105 -2.56 13.89 -10.33
CA ASP A 105 -2.66 14.07 -11.78
C ASP A 105 -2.29 12.76 -12.50
N LEU A 106 -1.21 12.09 -12.08
CA LEU A 106 -0.81 10.78 -12.60
C LEU A 106 -1.95 9.76 -12.46
N LEU A 107 -2.61 9.71 -11.30
CA LEU A 107 -3.68 8.76 -11.04
C LEU A 107 -4.94 9.04 -11.86
N PHE A 108 -5.40 10.30 -11.88
CA PHE A 108 -6.71 10.66 -12.42
C PHE A 108 -6.65 11.15 -13.87
N LYS A 109 -5.71 12.03 -14.21
CA LYS A 109 -5.58 12.60 -15.57
C LYS A 109 -4.86 11.65 -16.52
N HIS A 110 -3.83 10.96 -16.04
CA HIS A 110 -3.04 10.01 -16.85
C HIS A 110 -3.55 8.57 -16.77
N GLY A 111 -4.62 8.32 -16.00
CA GLY A 111 -5.28 7.01 -15.94
C GLY A 111 -4.58 5.95 -15.09
N ALA A 112 -3.50 6.30 -14.38
CA ALA A 112 -2.69 5.34 -13.63
C ALA A 112 -3.46 4.64 -12.49
N ARG A 113 -4.61 5.18 -12.07
CA ARG A 113 -5.48 4.60 -11.03
C ARG A 113 -5.97 3.16 -11.29
N PHE A 114 -5.85 2.63 -12.51
CA PHE A 114 -6.28 1.27 -12.84
C PHE A 114 -5.14 0.29 -13.09
N HIS A 115 -3.92 0.77 -13.31
CA HIS A 115 -2.81 -0.05 -13.77
C HIS A 115 -1.47 0.25 -13.07
N ASN A 116 -1.44 1.13 -12.07
CA ASN A 116 -0.23 1.47 -11.32
C ASN A 116 -0.49 1.34 -9.81
N GLN A 117 -0.29 0.13 -9.29
CA GLN A 117 -0.56 -0.21 -7.89
C GLN A 117 0.39 0.53 -6.96
N ASP A 118 1.61 0.83 -7.40
CA ASP A 118 2.62 1.54 -6.62
C ASP A 118 2.20 2.98 -6.36
N ALA A 119 1.79 3.71 -7.42
CA ALA A 119 1.27 5.08 -7.30
C ALA A 119 0.02 5.15 -6.42
N ILE A 120 -0.90 4.18 -6.57
CA ILE A 120 -2.12 4.08 -5.74
C ILE A 120 -1.74 3.86 -4.28
N SER A 121 -0.81 2.94 -4.01
CA SER A 121 -0.37 2.59 -2.66
C SER A 121 0.27 3.78 -1.96
N VAL A 122 1.10 4.54 -2.67
CA VAL A 122 1.72 5.76 -2.13
C VAL A 122 0.69 6.86 -1.89
N ALA A 123 -0.27 7.05 -2.81
CA ALA A 123 -1.33 8.04 -2.62
C ALA A 123 -2.22 7.70 -1.40
N LEU A 124 -2.52 6.41 -1.19
CA LEU A 124 -3.22 5.92 0.01
C LEU A 124 -2.38 6.12 1.27
N HIS A 125 -1.09 5.77 1.23
CA HIS A 125 -0.18 5.90 2.37
C HIS A 125 0.00 7.36 2.81
N ARG A 126 0.15 8.28 1.85
CA ARG A 126 0.20 9.72 2.11
C ARG A 126 -1.17 10.30 2.52
N GLY A 127 -2.24 9.53 2.42
CA GLY A 127 -3.60 9.95 2.73
C GLY A 127 -4.18 10.97 1.73
N LEU A 128 -3.66 11.01 0.51
CA LEU A 128 -4.16 11.87 -0.58
C LEU A 128 -5.49 11.36 -1.12
N ILE A 129 -5.65 10.03 -1.14
CA ILE A 129 -6.89 9.37 -1.55
C ILE A 129 -7.36 8.43 -0.44
N SER A 130 -8.68 8.24 -0.33
CA SER A 130 -9.29 7.10 0.39
C SER A 130 -9.93 6.09 -0.55
N ASP A 131 -10.26 6.51 -1.76
CA ASP A 131 -10.90 5.72 -2.81
C ASP A 131 -10.39 6.18 -4.18
N ILE A 132 -10.09 5.22 -5.05
CA ILE A 132 -9.60 5.45 -6.42
C ILE A 132 -10.69 5.99 -7.36
N HIS A 133 -11.97 5.92 -6.96
CA HIS A 133 -13.10 6.37 -7.77
C HIS A 133 -13.47 7.85 -7.53
N HIS A 134 -13.03 8.45 -6.42
CA HIS A 134 -13.46 9.78 -5.98
C HIS A 134 -12.39 10.85 -6.24
N GLU A 135 -12.22 11.23 -7.51
CA GLU A 135 -11.26 12.26 -7.95
C GLU A 135 -11.45 13.61 -7.26
N ALA A 136 -12.68 14.13 -7.26
CA ALA A 136 -12.98 15.44 -6.69
C ALA A 136 -12.64 15.51 -5.20
N GLU A 137 -12.87 14.43 -4.46
CA GLU A 137 -12.54 14.34 -3.03
C GLU A 137 -11.03 14.37 -2.81
N ALA A 138 -10.25 13.68 -3.65
CA ALA A 138 -8.80 13.65 -3.58
C ALA A 138 -8.18 15.06 -3.71
N TYR A 139 -8.61 15.82 -4.73
CA TYR A 139 -8.14 17.19 -4.92
C TYR A 139 -8.61 18.14 -3.82
N ALA A 140 -9.84 17.99 -3.33
CA ALA A 140 -10.34 18.79 -2.21
C ALA A 140 -9.51 18.55 -0.93
N ARG A 141 -9.13 17.30 -0.65
CA ARG A 141 -8.23 16.97 0.47
C ARG A 141 -6.85 17.58 0.31
N LEU A 142 -6.27 17.51 -0.89
CA LEU A 142 -4.99 18.14 -1.17
C LEU A 142 -5.06 19.65 -0.94
N GLN A 143 -6.07 20.32 -1.49
CA GLN A 143 -6.27 21.75 -1.31
C GLN A 143 -6.43 22.12 0.17
N ALA A 144 -7.18 21.33 0.94
CA ALA A 144 -7.33 21.54 2.37
C ALA A 144 -5.99 21.44 3.14
N ARG A 145 -5.08 20.56 2.72
CA ARG A 145 -3.73 20.44 3.30
C ARG A 145 -2.81 21.59 2.88
N GLU A 146 -2.87 21.99 1.62
CA GLU A 146 -2.13 23.15 1.10
C GLU A 146 -2.52 24.42 1.88
N CYS A 147 -3.82 24.62 2.15
CA CYS A 147 -4.31 25.73 2.96
C CYS A 147 -3.87 25.66 4.44
N ARG A 148 -3.57 24.47 4.96
CA ARG A 148 -3.07 24.26 6.34
C ARG A 148 -1.55 24.35 6.46
N GLY A 149 -0.83 24.43 5.34
CA GLY A 149 0.64 24.42 5.31
C GLY A 149 1.27 23.05 5.62
N GLU A 150 0.53 21.96 5.38
CA GLU A 150 0.94 20.59 5.70
C GLU A 150 1.57 19.84 4.49
N VAL A 151 2.00 20.57 3.45
CA VAL A 151 2.45 20.01 2.15
C VAL A 151 3.90 20.38 1.86
#